data_AF-A0A7S3PX00-F1
#
_entry.id   AF-A0A7S3PX00-F1
#
_cell.length_a   1.000
_cell.length_b   1.000
_cell.length_c   1.000
_cell.angle_alpha   90.00
_cell.angle_beta   90.00
_cell.angle_gamma   90.00
#
_symmetry.space_group_name_H-M   'P 1'
#
loop_
_entity.id
_entity.type
_entity.pdbx_description
1 polymer ?
#
loop_
_entity_poly.entity_id
_entity_poly.type
_entity_poly.pdbx_seq_one_letter_code
_entity_poly.pdbx_strand_id
1 'polypeptide(L)'
;DSITSTFWEKPFVTAEETKEATDTYFETFHGLSINKDEDYQYKMENLMLPYLPFFSNCREFDSYIALSHVLESNECALPSVGVTYPADWWRREYNALPHQDYIQAVGPFDSRKFYPVADWCERKISCSYEEDLGRQALSPRWFETDHGTTIFSMVRDPVNYYEYTGRSSARPSLEDGGGNKFIRSIGFEDTFIP
;
A
#
# COMPACT_ATOMS: atom_id res chain seq x y z
N ASP A 1 -34.17 3.08 -18.05
CA ASP A 1 -33.40 3.01 -16.79
C ASP A 1 -31.92 2.88 -17.09
N SER A 2 -31.20 4.00 -17.08
CA SER A 2 -29.75 3.99 -17.23
C SER A 2 -29.14 3.55 -15.91
N ILE A 3 -28.66 2.32 -15.84
CA ILE A 3 -27.81 1.87 -14.73
C ILE A 3 -26.48 2.62 -14.89
N THR A 4 -26.34 3.76 -14.23
CA THR A 4 -25.04 4.38 -14.00
C THR A 4 -24.35 3.58 -12.92
N SER A 5 -23.88 2.38 -13.23
CA SER A 5 -23.07 1.61 -12.29
C SER A 5 -21.79 2.40 -12.07
N THR A 6 -21.64 2.99 -10.89
CA THR A 6 -20.39 3.62 -10.51
C THR A 6 -19.36 2.52 -10.22
N PHE A 7 -18.06 2.82 -10.35
CA PHE A 7 -16.98 1.85 -10.08
C PHE A 7 -17.10 1.21 -8.68
N TRP A 8 -17.70 1.93 -7.73
CA TRP A 8 -17.89 1.53 -6.34
C TRP A 8 -19.13 0.65 -6.09
N GLU A 9 -19.93 0.41 -7.12
CA GLU A 9 -21.10 -0.45 -7.05
C GLU A 9 -20.80 -1.86 -7.55
N LYS A 10 -21.66 -2.82 -7.18
CA LYS A 10 -21.56 -4.18 -7.70
C LYS A 10 -21.64 -4.16 -9.24
N PRO A 11 -20.71 -4.81 -9.96
CA PRO A 11 -20.70 -4.78 -11.41
C PRO A 11 -21.76 -5.68 -12.05
N PHE A 12 -22.28 -6.68 -11.32
CA PHE A 12 -23.30 -7.62 -11.79
C PHE A 12 -24.57 -7.59 -10.93
N VAL A 13 -25.63 -8.22 -11.43
CA VAL A 13 -26.95 -8.20 -10.79
C VAL A 13 -26.91 -8.96 -9.47
N THR A 14 -26.26 -10.13 -9.46
CA THR A 14 -26.08 -10.94 -8.24
C THR A 14 -24.63 -10.90 -7.74
N ALA A 15 -24.46 -11.15 -6.44
CA ALA A 15 -23.13 -11.23 -5.84
C ALA A 15 -22.40 -12.53 -6.25
N GLU A 16 -23.15 -13.58 -6.60
CA GLU A 16 -22.63 -14.84 -7.15
C GLU A 16 -22.03 -14.63 -8.55
N GLU A 17 -22.75 -13.95 -9.46
CA GLU A 17 -22.22 -13.58 -10.77
C GLU A 17 -20.97 -12.70 -10.64
N THR A 18 -20.99 -11.77 -9.68
CA THR A 18 -19.84 -10.92 -9.38
C THR A 18 -18.64 -11.75 -8.92
N LYS A 19 -18.87 -12.78 -8.08
CA LYS A 19 -17.84 -13.71 -7.61
C LYS A 19 -17.27 -14.53 -8.76
N GLU A 20 -18.13 -15.12 -9.58
CA GLU A 20 -17.72 -15.94 -10.73
C GLU A 20 -16.86 -15.13 -11.71
N ALA A 21 -17.28 -13.90 -12.03
CA ALA A 21 -16.52 -13.01 -12.90
C ALA A 21 -15.17 -12.63 -12.26
N THR A 22 -15.17 -12.26 -10.98
CA THR A 22 -13.95 -11.90 -10.24
C THR A 22 -12.94 -13.04 -10.25
N ASP A 23 -13.38 -14.27 -9.99
CA ASP A 23 -12.51 -15.45 -10.02
C ASP A 23 -12.01 -15.75 -11.42
N THR A 24 -12.88 -15.64 -12.42
CA THR A 24 -12.56 -15.90 -13.84
C THR A 24 -11.47 -14.96 -14.34
N TYR A 25 -11.55 -13.68 -13.98
CA TYR A 25 -10.59 -12.66 -14.40
C TYR A 25 -9.44 -12.45 -13.40
N PHE A 26 -9.41 -13.21 -12.31
CA PHE A 26 -8.43 -13.06 -11.23
C PHE A 26 -8.33 -11.62 -10.73
N GLU A 27 -9.48 -10.93 -10.66
CA GLU A 27 -9.54 -9.56 -10.17
C GLU A 27 -9.11 -9.52 -8.72
N THR A 28 -8.26 -8.55 -8.37
CA THR A 28 -7.78 -8.36 -6.99
C THR A 28 -8.29 -7.06 -6.36
N PHE A 29 -8.88 -6.18 -7.18
CA PHE A 29 -9.41 -4.88 -6.78
C PHE A 29 -10.94 -4.94 -6.71
N HIS A 30 -11.49 -5.57 -5.67
CA HIS A 30 -12.94 -5.70 -5.54
C HIS A 30 -13.43 -5.64 -4.09
N GLY A 31 -14.68 -5.20 -3.93
CA GLY A 31 -15.38 -5.16 -2.66
C GLY A 31 -16.05 -6.48 -2.25
N LEU A 32 -15.88 -7.58 -2.99
CA LEU A 32 -16.50 -8.85 -2.61
C LEU A 32 -16.03 -9.30 -1.23
N SER A 33 -16.98 -9.70 -0.40
CA SER A 33 -16.76 -10.27 0.91
C SER A 33 -17.80 -11.35 1.19
N ILE A 34 -17.46 -12.27 2.08
CA ILE A 34 -18.34 -13.36 2.51
C ILE A 34 -18.83 -13.01 3.92
N ASN A 35 -20.14 -13.04 4.14
CA ASN A 35 -20.70 -12.81 5.47
C ASN A 35 -20.61 -14.08 6.35
N LYS A 36 -21.13 -14.04 7.58
CA LYS A 36 -21.11 -15.20 8.48
C LYS A 36 -22.05 -16.33 8.04
N ASP A 37 -22.99 -16.02 7.16
CA ASP A 37 -24.00 -16.93 6.64
C ASP A 37 -23.57 -17.54 5.29
N GLU A 38 -22.30 -17.37 4.91
CA GLU A 38 -21.70 -17.83 3.63
C GLU A 38 -22.28 -17.18 2.37
N ASP A 39 -23.04 -16.09 2.50
CA ASP A 39 -23.52 -15.30 1.37
C ASP A 39 -22.48 -14.29 0.88
N TYR A 40 -22.44 -14.10 -0.44
CA TYR A 40 -21.64 -13.06 -1.07
C TYR A 40 -22.25 -11.68 -0.86
N GLN A 41 -21.45 -10.76 -0.34
CA GLN A 41 -21.80 -9.35 -0.21
C GLN A 41 -20.73 -8.50 -0.87
N TYR A 42 -21.15 -7.62 -1.79
CA TYR A 42 -20.27 -6.63 -2.37
C TYR A 42 -20.27 -5.36 -1.51
N LYS A 43 -19.12 -5.04 -0.90
CA LYS A 43 -18.90 -3.86 -0.07
C LYS A 43 -17.47 -3.35 -0.23
N MET A 44 -17.26 -2.40 -1.15
CA MET A 44 -15.95 -1.82 -1.43
C MET A 44 -15.62 -0.68 -0.45
N GLU A 45 -15.26 -1.04 0.78
CA GLU A 45 -14.85 -0.07 1.82
C GLU A 45 -13.34 0.15 1.86
N ASN A 46 -12.57 -0.90 1.61
CA ASN A 46 -11.12 -0.84 1.60
C ASN A 46 -10.58 -1.42 0.31
N LEU A 47 -9.45 -0.90 -0.12
CA LEU A 47 -8.70 -1.36 -1.28
C LEU A 47 -7.26 -1.60 -0.85
N MET A 48 -6.80 -2.83 -1.03
CA MET A 48 -5.41 -3.17 -0.77
C MET A 48 -4.63 -3.08 -2.08
N LEU A 49 -3.54 -2.30 -2.09
CA LEU A 49 -2.71 -2.09 -3.26
C LEU A 49 -1.24 -2.45 -2.95
N PRO A 50 -0.54 -3.18 -3.83
CA PRO A 50 0.90 -3.44 -3.68
C PRO A 50 1.77 -2.28 -4.21
N TYR A 51 1.16 -1.21 -4.69
CA TYR A 51 1.81 -0.03 -5.27
C TYR A 51 1.26 1.26 -4.63
N LEU A 52 2.01 2.35 -4.75
CA LEU A 52 1.59 3.66 -4.23
C LEU A 52 0.36 4.18 -4.99
N PRO A 53 -0.73 4.54 -4.27
CA PRO A 53 -1.91 5.09 -4.91
C PRO A 53 -1.63 6.51 -5.46
N PHE A 54 -2.45 6.92 -6.44
CA PHE A 54 -2.48 8.28 -7.03
C PHE A 54 -1.31 8.69 -7.92
N PHE A 55 -0.13 8.07 -7.79
CA PHE A 55 1.01 8.36 -8.64
C PHE A 55 0.94 7.56 -9.93
N SER A 56 1.02 8.25 -11.07
CA SER A 56 1.12 7.65 -12.39
C SER A 56 2.10 8.46 -13.27
N ASN A 57 2.39 7.93 -14.46
CA ASN A 57 3.32 8.50 -15.43
C ASN A 57 4.66 8.96 -14.79
N CYS A 58 5.23 8.05 -14.01
CA CYS A 58 6.48 8.24 -13.30
C CYS A 58 7.65 7.62 -14.07
N ARG A 59 8.80 8.30 -14.08
CA ARG A 59 10.03 7.72 -14.61
C ARG A 59 10.35 6.42 -13.86
N GLU A 60 10.73 5.36 -14.58
CA GLU A 60 11.00 3.98 -14.11
C GLU A 60 9.76 3.12 -13.83
N PHE A 61 8.64 3.69 -13.39
CA PHE A 61 7.47 2.94 -12.91
C PHE A 61 6.23 3.08 -13.78
N ASP A 62 6.22 4.05 -14.68
CA ASP A 62 5.08 4.43 -15.50
C ASP A 62 3.83 4.61 -14.62
N SER A 63 2.83 3.74 -14.73
CA SER A 63 1.56 3.85 -14.00
C SER A 63 1.57 3.24 -12.59
N TYR A 64 2.52 2.37 -12.25
CA TYR A 64 2.46 1.57 -11.01
C TYR A 64 3.81 1.54 -10.28
N ILE A 65 3.94 2.36 -9.24
CA ILE A 65 5.11 2.34 -8.37
C ILE A 65 4.94 1.27 -7.29
N ALA A 66 5.46 0.07 -7.52
CA ALA A 66 5.46 -0.99 -6.51
C ALA A 66 6.10 -0.49 -5.20
N LEU A 67 5.40 -0.69 -4.08
CA LEU A 67 5.80 -0.13 -2.79
C LEU A 67 7.17 -0.67 -2.35
N SER A 68 7.40 -1.97 -2.55
CA SER A 68 8.69 -2.61 -2.26
C SER A 68 9.85 -2.02 -3.06
N HIS A 69 9.62 -1.60 -4.31
CA HIS A 69 10.67 -0.99 -5.14
C HIS A 69 11.07 0.42 -4.69
N VAL A 70 10.26 1.07 -3.84
CA VAL A 70 10.60 2.36 -3.23
C VAL A 70 11.33 2.12 -1.92
N LEU A 71 10.80 1.24 -1.08
CA LEU A 71 11.33 0.98 0.27
C LEU A 71 12.65 0.20 0.27
N GLU A 72 12.85 -0.69 -0.70
CA GLU A 72 14.02 -1.56 -0.81
C GLU A 72 14.92 -1.17 -1.99
N SER A 73 14.86 0.09 -2.42
CA SER A 73 15.58 0.56 -3.59
C SER A 73 17.09 0.68 -3.34
N ASN A 74 17.90 0.27 -4.31
CA ASN A 74 19.33 0.57 -4.36
C ASN A 74 19.64 2.05 -4.64
N GLU A 75 18.65 2.85 -5.08
CA GLU A 75 18.76 4.29 -5.29
C GLU A 75 18.55 5.08 -3.98
N CYS A 76 18.30 4.41 -2.85
CA CYS A 76 18.18 5.04 -1.54
C CYS A 76 19.52 5.60 -1.08
N ALA A 77 19.55 6.89 -0.78
CA ALA A 77 20.73 7.59 -0.31
C ALA A 77 20.51 8.29 1.03
N LEU A 78 21.62 8.52 1.74
CA LEU A 78 21.63 9.48 2.85
C LEU A 78 21.52 10.91 2.30
N PRO A 79 21.00 11.85 3.10
CA PRO A 79 20.96 13.26 2.75
C PRO A 79 22.33 13.78 2.32
N SER A 80 22.33 14.72 1.37
CA SER A 80 23.56 15.40 0.95
C SER A 80 24.21 16.14 2.13
N VAL A 81 25.54 16.28 2.09
CA VAL A 81 26.28 17.01 3.13
C VAL A 81 25.85 18.48 3.10
N GLY A 82 25.42 18.99 4.27
CA GLY A 82 24.94 20.36 4.41
C GLY A 82 24.95 20.81 5.87
N VAL A 83 24.31 21.95 6.14
CA VAL A 83 24.23 22.53 7.50
C VAL A 83 23.47 21.61 8.46
N THR A 84 22.38 21.00 8.01
CA THR A 84 21.56 20.10 8.82
C THR A 84 22.21 18.71 9.00
N TYR A 85 22.87 18.22 7.96
CA TYR A 85 23.47 16.88 7.91
C TYR A 85 24.96 16.98 7.56
N PRO A 86 25.81 17.31 8.53
CA PRO A 86 27.23 17.55 8.28
C PRO A 86 27.97 16.26 7.88
N ALA A 87 29.23 16.40 7.46
CA ALA A 87 30.05 15.29 6.99
C ALA A 87 30.39 14.29 8.12
N ASP A 88 30.48 14.77 9.36
CA ASP A 88 30.73 14.00 10.58
C ASP A 88 29.45 13.51 11.28
N TRP A 89 28.29 13.62 10.60
CA TRP A 89 27.05 13.10 11.15
C TRP A 89 27.14 11.57 11.32
N TRP A 90 27.02 11.11 12.57
CA TRP A 90 27.17 9.70 12.98
C TRP A 90 26.42 8.70 12.08
N ARG A 91 25.28 9.09 11.50
CA ARG A 91 24.48 8.22 10.62
C ARG A 91 25.22 7.79 9.36
N ARG A 92 26.22 8.55 8.92
CA ARG A 92 27.03 8.26 7.73
C ARG A 92 28.04 7.12 7.91
N GLU A 93 28.22 6.64 9.14
CA GLU A 93 28.98 5.40 9.42
C GLU A 93 28.25 4.14 8.91
N TYR A 94 26.93 4.26 8.68
CA TYR A 94 26.07 3.17 8.24
C TYR A 94 25.49 3.47 6.85
N ASN A 95 25.25 2.43 6.05
CA ASN A 95 24.58 2.58 4.76
C ASN A 95 23.14 3.10 4.94
N ALA A 96 22.59 3.72 3.89
CA ALA A 96 21.20 4.21 3.86
C ALA A 96 20.20 3.10 4.22
N LEU A 97 20.37 1.93 3.59
CA LEU A 97 19.73 0.67 3.92
C LEU A 97 20.81 -0.29 4.47
N PRO A 98 20.90 -0.49 5.80
CA PRO A 98 21.75 -1.51 6.39
C PRO A 98 21.41 -2.89 5.83
N HIS A 99 22.42 -3.69 5.55
CA HIS A 99 22.19 -5.06 5.07
C HIS A 99 21.55 -5.90 6.18
N GLN A 100 20.62 -6.79 5.81
CA GLN A 100 19.86 -7.63 6.75
C GLN A 100 20.76 -8.43 7.69
N ASP A 101 21.91 -8.92 7.21
CA ASP A 101 22.89 -9.67 8.02
C ASP A 101 23.51 -8.86 9.17
N TYR A 102 23.44 -7.52 9.12
CA TYR A 102 23.96 -6.63 10.17
C TYR A 102 22.85 -6.09 11.10
N ILE A 103 21.60 -6.49 10.89
CA ILE A 103 20.47 -6.07 11.72
C ILE A 103 20.40 -6.96 12.96
N GLN A 104 20.43 -6.33 14.13
CA GLN A 104 20.24 -6.99 15.42
C GLN A 104 19.06 -6.35 16.14
N ALA A 105 18.13 -7.18 16.64
CA ALA A 105 17.00 -6.69 17.41
C ALA A 105 17.50 -6.14 18.75
N VAL A 106 17.30 -4.84 18.97
CA VAL A 106 17.64 -4.19 20.25
C VAL A 106 16.50 -4.44 21.23
N GLY A 107 16.75 -5.27 22.24
CA GLY A 107 15.80 -5.53 23.31
C GLY A 107 15.63 -4.31 24.25
N PRO A 108 14.54 -4.26 25.04
CA PRO A 108 14.24 -3.12 25.92
C PRO A 108 15.31 -2.83 26.99
N PHE A 109 16.21 -3.79 27.27
CA PHE A 109 17.30 -3.65 28.23
C PHE A 109 18.69 -3.49 27.57
N ASP A 110 18.77 -3.49 26.23
CA ASP A 110 20.04 -3.49 25.47
C ASP A 110 20.50 -2.08 25.04
N SER A 111 19.80 -1.04 25.50
CA SER A 111 20.05 0.38 25.20
C SER A 111 21.42 0.91 25.64
N ARG A 112 22.17 0.14 26.44
CA ARG A 112 23.54 0.48 26.87
C ARG A 112 24.63 -0.05 25.93
N LYS A 113 24.30 -0.99 25.04
CA LYS A 113 25.26 -1.62 24.11
C LYS A 113 24.97 -1.30 22.66
N PHE A 114 23.70 -1.05 22.32
CA PHE A 114 23.28 -0.81 20.95
C PHE A 114 22.53 0.51 20.85
N TYR A 115 22.86 1.29 19.83
CA TYR A 115 22.10 2.46 19.42
C TYR A 115 21.20 2.04 18.26
N PRO A 116 19.86 2.16 18.36
CA PRO A 116 18.97 1.74 17.29
C PRO A 116 19.20 2.64 16.07
N VAL A 117 19.66 2.04 14.97
CA VAL A 117 19.84 2.73 13.68
C VAL A 117 18.71 2.30 12.77
N ALA A 118 17.86 3.25 12.40
CA ALA A 118 16.80 3.02 11.42
C ALA A 118 17.30 3.22 9.99
N ASP A 119 16.57 2.63 9.06
CA ASP A 119 16.71 2.86 7.63
C ASP A 119 16.47 4.34 7.32
N TRP A 120 17.21 4.85 6.34
CA TRP A 120 17.02 6.20 5.85
C TRP A 120 17.13 6.20 4.33
N CYS A 121 16.08 6.66 3.66
CA CYS A 121 16.05 6.77 2.20
C CYS A 121 15.60 8.16 1.77
N GLU A 122 16.51 8.96 1.22
CA GLU A 122 16.14 10.07 0.36
C GLU A 122 16.19 9.62 -1.09
N ARG A 123 15.04 9.69 -1.77
CA ARG A 123 14.92 9.43 -3.21
C ARG A 123 13.98 10.45 -3.83
N LYS A 124 14.24 10.79 -5.09
CA LYS A 124 13.37 11.64 -5.90
C LYS A 124 12.90 10.86 -7.11
N ILE A 125 11.59 10.71 -7.24
CA ILE A 125 10.95 10.12 -8.41
C ILE A 125 10.25 11.25 -9.14
N SER A 126 10.57 11.44 -10.42
CA SER A 126 9.93 12.46 -11.26
C SER A 126 8.71 11.86 -11.94
N CYS A 127 7.54 12.46 -11.69
CA CYS A 127 6.25 12.06 -12.26
C CYS A 127 5.60 13.24 -12.97
N SER A 128 4.73 12.95 -13.93
CA SER A 128 3.91 13.95 -14.61
C SER A 128 2.43 13.74 -14.28
N TYR A 129 1.71 14.82 -13.98
CA TYR A 129 0.27 14.74 -13.82
C TYR A 129 -0.39 14.42 -15.16
N GLU A 130 -1.26 13.40 -15.18
CA GLU A 130 -2.10 13.09 -16.35
C GLU A 130 -3.35 13.98 -16.40
N GLU A 131 -3.76 14.54 -15.26
CA GLU A 131 -4.90 15.43 -15.16
C GLU A 131 -4.59 16.87 -15.62
N ASP A 132 -5.59 17.54 -16.17
CA ASP A 132 -5.50 18.96 -16.52
C ASP A 132 -5.61 19.82 -15.25
N LEU A 133 -4.46 20.31 -14.79
CA LEU A 133 -4.35 21.17 -13.61
C LEU A 133 -5.04 22.53 -13.78
N GLY A 134 -5.21 23.00 -15.02
CA GLY A 134 -5.83 24.29 -15.33
C GLY A 134 -7.35 24.30 -15.18
N ARG A 135 -7.97 23.12 -15.13
CA ARG A 135 -9.42 22.97 -14.92
C ARG A 135 -9.74 22.77 -13.45
N GLN A 136 -10.75 23.48 -12.95
CA GLN A 136 -11.27 23.25 -11.61
C GLN A 136 -11.89 21.86 -11.56
N ALA A 137 -11.35 20.99 -10.70
CA ALA A 137 -11.91 19.68 -10.44
C ALA A 137 -13.23 19.82 -9.66
N LEU A 138 -14.19 18.92 -9.92
CA LEU A 138 -15.47 18.86 -9.18
C LEU A 138 -15.29 18.32 -7.76
N SER A 139 -14.17 17.67 -7.49
CA SER A 139 -13.77 17.16 -6.18
C SER A 139 -12.30 17.51 -5.95
N PRO A 140 -11.88 17.78 -4.71
CA PRO A 140 -10.49 18.10 -4.42
C PRO A 140 -9.58 16.95 -4.84
N ARG A 141 -8.44 17.28 -5.44
CA ARG A 141 -7.43 16.28 -5.79
C ARG A 141 -6.80 15.71 -4.53
N TRP A 142 -6.20 14.53 -4.64
CA TRP A 142 -5.56 13.85 -3.51
C TRP A 142 -4.44 14.69 -2.85
N PHE A 143 -3.79 15.59 -3.61
CA PHE A 143 -2.76 16.50 -3.08
C PHE A 143 -3.31 17.87 -2.65
N GLU A 144 -4.60 18.13 -2.87
CA GLU A 144 -5.29 19.35 -2.43
C GLU A 144 -6.04 19.12 -1.11
N THR A 145 -5.87 17.95 -0.48
CA THR A 145 -6.54 17.61 0.79
C THR A 145 -6.04 18.47 1.93
N ASP A 146 -6.93 18.76 2.88
CA ASP A 146 -6.60 19.53 4.09
C ASP A 146 -5.46 18.86 4.89
N HIS A 147 -4.68 19.68 5.59
CA HIS A 147 -3.61 19.20 6.47
C HIS A 147 -4.13 18.21 7.52
N GLY A 148 -3.43 17.09 7.67
CA GLY A 148 -3.79 16.03 8.63
C GLY A 148 -4.82 15.02 8.11
N THR A 149 -5.26 15.16 6.85
CA THR A 149 -6.13 14.16 6.22
C THR A 149 -5.31 12.92 5.83
N THR A 150 -5.68 11.75 6.38
CA THR A 150 -5.11 10.47 5.95
C THR A 150 -5.69 10.08 4.58
N ILE A 151 -4.84 10.02 3.56
CA ILE A 151 -5.23 9.67 2.18
C ILE A 151 -5.06 8.17 1.85
N PHE A 152 -4.11 7.51 2.50
CA PHE A 152 -3.93 6.06 2.50
C PHE A 152 -3.16 5.66 3.76
N SER A 153 -3.16 4.36 4.08
CA SER A 153 -2.40 3.81 5.20
C SER A 153 -1.56 2.63 4.73
N MET A 154 -0.40 2.44 5.36
CA MET A 154 0.48 1.31 5.06
C MET A 154 0.37 0.25 6.16
N VAL A 155 0.21 -1.01 5.76
CA VAL A 155 0.26 -2.15 6.67
C VAL A 155 1.71 -2.29 7.17
N ARG A 156 1.89 -2.33 8.48
CA ARG A 156 3.20 -2.44 9.14
C ARG A 156 3.87 -3.79 8.85
N ASP A 157 3.08 -4.86 8.92
CA ASP A 157 3.57 -6.22 8.76
C ASP A 157 3.45 -6.66 7.30
N PRO A 158 4.43 -7.44 6.79
CA PRO A 158 4.42 -7.87 5.39
C PRO A 158 3.20 -8.73 5.10
N VAL A 159 2.59 -8.52 3.93
CA VAL A 159 1.41 -9.26 3.48
C VAL A 159 1.79 -10.22 2.36
N ASN A 160 1.51 -11.50 2.55
CA ASN A 160 1.82 -12.53 1.57
C ASN A 160 0.74 -12.65 0.48
N TYR A 161 1.02 -13.44 -0.56
CA TYR A 161 0.11 -13.63 -1.69
C TYR A 161 -1.29 -14.13 -1.28
N TYR A 162 -1.36 -15.07 -0.33
CA TYR A 162 -2.63 -15.65 0.11
C TYR A 162 -3.46 -14.65 0.92
N GLU A 163 -2.81 -13.83 1.73
CA GLU A 163 -3.45 -12.74 2.46
C GLU A 163 -3.94 -11.65 1.51
N TYR A 164 -3.10 -11.21 0.57
CA TYR A 164 -3.47 -10.20 -0.44
C TYR A 164 -4.66 -10.65 -1.30
N THR A 165 -4.71 -11.92 -1.69
CA THR A 165 -5.80 -12.48 -2.50
C THR A 165 -6.97 -13.02 -1.67
N GLY A 166 -6.83 -13.10 -0.34
CA GLY A 166 -7.81 -13.72 0.56
C GLY A 166 -8.02 -15.22 0.33
N ARG A 167 -7.04 -15.91 -0.27
CA ARG A 167 -7.11 -17.33 -0.70
C ARG A 167 -6.51 -18.27 0.33
N SER A 168 -7.05 -19.48 0.43
CA SER A 168 -6.45 -20.58 1.21
C SER A 168 -5.57 -21.52 0.38
N SER A 169 -5.69 -21.46 -0.95
CA SER A 169 -4.95 -22.31 -1.88
C SER A 169 -4.59 -21.57 -3.17
N ALA A 170 -3.73 -22.16 -4.01
CA ALA A 170 -3.41 -21.59 -5.32
C ALA A 170 -4.58 -21.66 -6.32
N ARG A 171 -5.57 -22.51 -6.06
CA ARG A 171 -6.78 -22.61 -6.88
C ARG A 171 -7.84 -21.64 -6.35
N PRO A 172 -8.52 -20.88 -7.23
CA PRO A 172 -9.65 -20.06 -6.82
C PRO A 172 -10.71 -20.91 -6.12
N SER A 173 -11.28 -20.36 -5.06
CA SER A 173 -12.34 -20.98 -4.27
C SER A 173 -13.47 -19.99 -4.05
N LEU A 174 -14.67 -20.53 -3.78
CA LEU A 174 -15.82 -19.77 -3.32
C LEU A 174 -15.53 -18.99 -2.04
N GLU A 175 -14.59 -19.46 -1.21
CA GLU A 175 -14.18 -18.82 0.04
C GLU A 175 -13.17 -17.65 -0.11
N ASP A 176 -12.77 -17.34 -1.35
CA ASP A 176 -11.81 -16.26 -1.63
C ASP A 176 -12.47 -14.90 -1.36
N GLY A 177 -11.86 -14.09 -0.48
CA GLY A 177 -12.43 -12.81 -0.06
C GLY A 177 -11.58 -11.58 -0.40
N GLY A 178 -10.57 -11.73 -1.26
CA GLY A 178 -9.65 -10.66 -1.63
C GLY A 178 -8.88 -10.07 -0.45
N GLY A 179 -8.21 -8.94 -0.69
CA GLY A 179 -7.51 -8.21 0.37
C GLY A 179 -8.43 -7.72 1.49
N ASN A 180 -9.73 -7.56 1.21
CA ASN A 180 -10.73 -7.21 2.22
C ASN A 180 -10.88 -8.27 3.31
N LYS A 181 -10.71 -9.56 3.00
CA LYS A 181 -10.70 -10.63 4.00
C LYS A 181 -9.56 -10.47 4.99
N PHE A 182 -8.37 -10.13 4.49
CA PHE A 182 -7.21 -9.85 5.33
C PHE A 182 -7.38 -8.57 6.15
N ILE A 183 -7.83 -7.47 5.55
CA ILE A 183 -8.04 -6.20 6.23
C ILE A 183 -9.03 -6.35 7.41
N ARG A 184 -10.09 -7.15 7.26
CA ARG A 184 -11.04 -7.44 8.35
C ARG A 184 -10.46 -8.30 9.46
N SER A 185 -9.37 -9.03 9.19
CA SER A 185 -8.70 -9.88 10.18
C SER A 185 -7.70 -9.13 11.05
N ILE A 186 -7.24 -7.95 10.60
CA ILE A 186 -6.26 -7.13 11.31
C ILE A 186 -6.95 -5.98 12.08
N GLY A 187 -6.41 -5.64 13.25
CA GLY A 187 -6.89 -4.52 14.06
C GLY A 187 -6.27 -3.19 13.59
N PHE A 188 -7.07 -2.13 13.52
CA PHE A 188 -6.62 -0.86 12.95
C PHE A 188 -5.56 -0.14 13.81
N GLU A 189 -5.56 -0.32 15.13
CA GLU A 189 -4.73 0.49 16.05
C GLU A 189 -3.26 0.07 16.11
N ASP A 190 -2.91 -1.18 15.79
CA ASP A 190 -1.53 -1.70 15.94
C ASP A 190 -0.84 -2.05 14.61
N THR A 191 -1.58 -2.03 13.50
CA THR A 191 -1.13 -2.62 12.23
C THR A 191 -0.92 -1.59 11.13
N PHE A 192 -1.31 -0.33 11.32
CA PHE A 192 -1.12 0.72 10.31
C PHE A 192 -0.10 1.77 10.76
N ILE A 193 0.81 2.13 9.86
CA ILE A 193 1.71 3.27 10.03
C ILE A 193 0.96 4.52 9.50
N PRO A 194 0.68 5.52 10.35
CA PRO A 194 -0.03 6.75 9.95
C PRO A 194 0.79 7.65 9.03
#